data_AF-A0A518GM92-F1
#
_entry.id   AF-A0A518GM92-F1
#
_cell.length_a   1.000
_cell.length_b   1.000
_cell.length_c   1.000
_cell.angle_alpha   90.00
_cell.angle_beta   90.00
_cell.angle_gamma   90.00
#
_symmetry.space_group_name_H-M   'P 1'
#
loop_
_entity.id
_entity.type
_entity.pdbx_description
1 polymer ?
#
loop_
_entity_poly.entity_id
_entity_poly.type
_entity_poly.pdbx_seq_one_letter_code
_entity_poly.pdbx_strand_id
1 'polypeptide(L)'
;MEIAEFLSISTGELRLMHTKVAQGKLSLADHANGDCVFLDGSTRKCRIYPVRPAQCRTWPFWEKTIETPEAWQATCEVCPGAGKGELVPLEMIRESARQSRL
;
A
#
# COMPACT_ATOMS: atom_id res chain seq x y z
N MET A 1 -0.99 -12.61 10.88
CA MET A 1 -0.07 -11.46 10.94
C MET A 1 0.93 -11.69 9.82
N GLU A 2 0.44 -11.55 8.59
CA GLU A 2 1.08 -12.16 7.41
C GLU A 2 2.52 -11.68 7.19
N ILE A 3 2.83 -10.41 7.50
CA ILE A 3 4.18 -9.86 7.35
C ILE A 3 5.17 -10.51 8.32
N ALA A 4 4.79 -10.67 9.59
CA ALA A 4 5.68 -11.26 10.60
C ALA A 4 5.99 -12.72 10.26
N GLU A 5 4.96 -13.47 9.88
CA GLU A 5 5.07 -14.87 9.43
C GLU A 5 5.95 -14.98 8.18
N PHE A 6 5.74 -14.13 7.17
CA PHE A 6 6.53 -14.10 5.94
C PHE A 6 8.01 -13.80 6.19
N LEU A 7 8.32 -12.93 7.14
CA LEU A 7 9.69 -12.57 7.52
C LEU A 7 10.29 -13.55 8.55
N SER A 8 9.52 -14.51 9.06
CA SER A 8 9.92 -15.40 10.14
C SER A 8 10.38 -14.67 11.42
N ILE A 9 9.71 -13.55 11.74
CA ILE A 9 9.96 -12.75 12.95
C ILE A 9 8.74 -12.74 13.87
N SER A 10 8.92 -12.33 15.12
CA SER A 10 7.79 -12.16 16.04
C SER A 10 6.96 -10.92 15.68
N THR A 11 5.68 -10.91 16.05
CA THR A 11 4.84 -9.71 15.90
C THR A 11 5.35 -8.53 16.74
N GLY A 12 5.95 -8.82 17.90
CA GLY A 12 6.56 -7.81 18.75
C GLY A 12 7.72 -7.12 18.04
N GLU A 13 8.58 -7.90 17.40
CA GLU A 13 9.69 -7.40 16.58
C GLU A 13 9.18 -6.57 15.39
N LEU A 14 8.21 -7.07 14.62
CA LEU A 14 7.60 -6.31 13.53
C LEU A 14 7.08 -4.94 14.01
N ARG A 15 6.36 -4.91 15.12
CA ARG A 15 5.80 -3.68 15.70
C ARG A 15 6.88 -2.72 16.17
N LEU A 16 7.90 -3.21 16.87
CA LEU A 16 8.94 -2.35 17.44
C LEU A 16 9.92 -1.85 16.38
N MET A 17 10.29 -2.68 15.42
CA MET A 17 11.43 -2.42 14.54
C MET A 17 11.03 -1.93 13.16
N HIS A 18 9.80 -2.20 12.68
CA HIS A 18 9.41 -1.99 11.27
C HIS A 18 8.13 -1.18 11.12
N THR A 19 7.59 -0.63 12.22
CA THR A 19 6.42 0.24 12.19
C THR A 19 6.67 1.55 12.93
N LYS A 20 5.83 2.54 12.65
CA LYS A 20 5.80 3.85 13.32
C LYS A 20 4.36 4.25 13.56
N VAL A 21 4.14 5.19 14.48
CA VAL A 21 2.83 5.85 14.61
C VAL A 21 2.78 7.05 13.66
N ALA A 22 1.78 7.07 12.78
CA ALA A 22 1.49 8.18 11.89
C ALA A 22 0.00 8.51 11.98
N GLN A 23 -0.33 9.78 12.26
CA GLN A 23 -1.72 10.23 12.42
C GLN A 23 -2.54 9.38 13.40
N GLY A 24 -1.93 8.94 14.50
CA GLY A 24 -2.57 8.11 15.52
C GLY A 24 -2.80 6.65 15.13
N LYS A 25 -2.32 6.22 13.95
CA LYS A 25 -2.41 4.84 13.47
C LYS A 25 -1.02 4.23 13.32
N LEU A 26 -0.95 2.89 13.38
CA LEU A 26 0.27 2.16 13.08
C LEU A 26 0.48 2.14 11.56
N SER A 27 1.64 2.57 11.11
CA SER A 27 2.08 2.54 9.72
C SER A 27 3.41 1.81 9.61
N LEU A 28 3.75 1.32 8.43
CA LEU A 28 5.10 0.84 8.17
C LEU A 28 6.10 2.00 8.34
N ALA A 29 7.27 1.67 8.87
CA ALA A 29 8.35 2.65 9.00
C ALA A 29 8.91 3.03 7.62
N ASP A 30 9.57 4.19 7.56
CA ASP A 30 10.26 4.67 6.37
C ASP A 30 11.76 4.80 6.69
N HIS A 31 12.59 4.60 5.68
CA HIS A 31 13.99 5.00 5.67
C HIS A 31 14.11 6.53 5.66
N ALA A 32 15.31 7.05 5.95
CA ALA A 32 15.56 8.49 6.02
C ALA A 32 15.30 9.23 4.69
N ASN A 33 15.36 8.52 3.56
CA ASN A 33 15.05 9.04 2.24
C ASN A 33 13.54 9.04 1.89
N GLY A 34 12.67 8.61 2.82
CA GLY A 34 11.23 8.52 2.63
C GLY A 34 10.73 7.22 1.99
N ASP A 35 11.62 6.28 1.64
CA ASP A 35 11.20 4.98 1.15
C ASP A 35 10.62 4.12 2.28
N CYS A 36 9.56 3.37 2.01
CA CYS A 36 9.07 2.35 2.94
C CYS A 36 10.18 1.37 3.32
N VAL A 37 10.24 0.94 4.59
CA VAL A 37 11.23 0.00 5.14
C VAL A 37 11.34 -1.33 4.38
N PHE A 38 10.28 -1.74 3.65
CA PHE A 38 10.29 -2.96 2.85
C PHE A 38 10.54 -2.73 1.36
N LEU A 39 10.79 -1.51 0.91
CA LEU A 39 11.17 -1.24 -0.47
C LEU A 39 12.65 -1.57 -0.68
N ASP A 40 12.93 -2.42 -1.67
CA ASP A 40 14.31 -2.72 -2.04
C ASP A 40 14.95 -1.53 -2.77
N GLY A 41 16.05 -1.02 -2.22
CA GLY A 41 16.70 0.20 -2.71
C GLY A 41 17.26 0.09 -4.14
N SER A 42 17.65 -1.11 -4.57
CA SER A 42 18.27 -1.33 -5.88
C SER A 42 17.25 -1.69 -6.95
N THR A 43 16.40 -2.68 -6.68
CA THR A 43 15.41 -3.19 -7.65
C THR A 43 14.12 -2.37 -7.68
N ARG A 44 13.89 -1.52 -6.66
CA ARG A 44 12.64 -0.77 -6.46
C ARG A 44 11.40 -1.65 -6.35
N LYS A 45 11.58 -2.91 -5.91
CA LYS A 45 10.49 -3.87 -5.66
C LYS A 45 10.22 -3.99 -4.17
N CYS A 46 8.96 -4.23 -3.80
CA CYS A 46 8.59 -4.49 -2.42
C CYS A 46 9.07 -5.88 -2.01
N ARG A 47 9.84 -5.99 -0.92
CA ARG A 47 10.39 -7.25 -0.41
C ARG A 47 9.33 -8.16 0.21
N ILE A 48 8.19 -7.60 0.60
CA ILE A 48 7.05 -8.32 1.18
C ILE A 48 5.84 -8.36 0.23
N TYR A 49 6.08 -8.32 -1.09
CA TYR A 49 5.03 -8.16 -2.11
C TYR A 49 3.78 -9.08 -1.93
N PRO A 50 3.92 -10.38 -1.61
CA PRO A 50 2.78 -11.28 -1.42
C PRO A 50 1.90 -10.94 -0.22
N VAL A 51 2.49 -10.37 0.82
CA VAL A 51 1.85 -10.07 2.11
C VAL A 51 1.72 -8.56 2.36
N ARG A 52 1.66 -7.78 1.29
CA ARG A 52 1.46 -6.33 1.36
C ARG A 52 0.22 -6.00 2.20
N PRO A 53 0.25 -4.95 3.04
CA PRO A 53 -0.93 -4.45 3.73
C PRO A 53 -2.07 -4.13 2.76
N ALA A 54 -3.31 -4.14 3.25
CA ALA A 54 -4.50 -3.86 2.45
C ALA A 54 -4.36 -2.56 1.64
N GLN A 55 -3.96 -1.46 2.26
CA GLN A 55 -3.75 -0.18 1.57
C GLN A 55 -2.73 -0.28 0.42
N CYS A 56 -1.63 -1.01 0.59
CA CYS A 56 -0.64 -1.20 -0.48
C CYS A 56 -1.12 -2.15 -1.60
N ARG A 57 -2.05 -3.06 -1.30
CA ARG A 57 -2.65 -3.98 -2.29
C ARG A 57 -3.75 -3.32 -3.11
N THR A 58 -4.51 -2.41 -2.50
CA THR A 58 -5.70 -1.79 -3.11
C THR A 58 -5.42 -0.51 -3.86
N TRP A 59 -4.20 0.05 -3.77
CA TRP A 59 -3.77 1.16 -4.61
C TRP A 59 -3.81 0.76 -6.10
N PRO A 60 -4.33 1.61 -7.02
CA PRO A 60 -4.80 2.99 -6.82
C PRO A 60 -6.30 3.11 -6.51
N PHE A 61 -7.05 2.02 -6.31
CA PHE A 61 -8.50 2.04 -6.09
C PHE A 61 -8.90 2.33 -4.64
N TRP A 62 -8.17 3.21 -3.95
CA TRP A 62 -8.62 3.73 -2.67
C TRP A 62 -9.89 4.53 -2.86
N GLU A 63 -10.80 4.48 -1.89
CA GLU A 63 -12.08 5.19 -1.98
C GLU A 63 -11.92 6.66 -2.37
N LYS A 64 -11.02 7.38 -1.69
CA LYS A 64 -10.74 8.80 -1.97
C LYS A 64 -10.22 9.06 -3.37
N THR A 65 -9.55 8.08 -3.98
CA THR A 65 -9.01 8.20 -5.33
C THR A 65 -10.09 8.02 -6.39
N ILE A 66 -11.11 7.21 -6.12
CA ILE A 66 -12.19 6.92 -7.08
C ILE A 66 -13.50 7.63 -6.77
N GLU A 67 -13.49 8.54 -5.77
CA GLU A 67 -14.68 9.24 -5.29
C GLU A 67 -15.24 10.20 -6.34
N THR A 68 -14.36 10.92 -7.05
CA THR A 68 -14.74 11.83 -8.13
C THR A 68 -13.82 11.67 -9.34
N PRO A 69 -14.26 12.07 -10.55
CA PRO A 69 -13.41 12.09 -11.74
C PRO A 69 -12.13 12.91 -11.54
N GLU A 70 -12.20 14.02 -10.81
CA GLU A 70 -11.06 14.90 -10.53
C GLU A 70 -10.04 14.22 -9.62
N ALA A 71 -10.49 13.52 -8.58
CA ALA A 71 -9.61 12.76 -7.69
C ALA A 71 -8.89 11.61 -8.42
N TRP A 72 -9.61 10.95 -9.33
CA TRP A 72 -9.03 9.91 -10.18
C TRP A 72 -7.98 10.50 -11.13
N GLN A 73 -8.29 11.63 -11.76
CA GLN A 73 -7.38 12.32 -12.66
C GLN A 73 -6.11 12.78 -11.93
N ALA A 74 -6.25 13.40 -10.75
CA ALA A 74 -5.11 13.80 -9.92
C ALA A 74 -4.23 12.60 -9.53
N THR A 75 -4.82 11.43 -9.29
CA THR A 75 -4.03 10.21 -9.03
C THR A 75 -3.28 9.72 -10.27
N CYS A 76 -3.87 9.82 -11.46
CA CYS A 76 -3.22 9.48 -12.72
C CYS A 76 -2.04 10.41 -13.05
N GLU A 77 -2.05 11.66 -12.57
CA GLU A 77 -0.94 12.59 -12.74
C GLU A 77 0.30 12.21 -11.93
N VAL A 78 0.11 11.65 -10.73
CA VAL A 78 1.22 11.30 -9.81
C VAL A 78 1.64 9.85 -9.91
N CYS A 79 0.73 8.95 -10.29
CA CYS A 79 1.00 7.51 -10.37
C CYS A 79 1.09 7.07 -11.83
N PRO A 80 2.29 6.73 -12.34
CA PRO A 80 2.49 6.43 -13.76
C PRO A 80 1.75 5.18 -14.25
N GLY A 81 1.28 4.33 -13.33
CA GLY A 81 0.48 3.13 -13.63
C GLY A 81 -1.04 3.33 -13.49
N ALA A 82 -1.50 4.39 -12.83
CA ALA A 82 -2.93 4.67 -12.75
C ALA A 82 -3.46 5.14 -14.11
N GLY A 83 -4.65 4.67 -14.49
CA GLY A 83 -5.26 4.95 -15.80
C GLY A 83 -4.60 4.24 -16.98
N LYS A 84 -3.68 3.29 -16.74
CA LYS A 84 -3.01 2.48 -17.77
C LYS A 84 -3.21 0.99 -17.51
N GLY A 85 -3.07 0.19 -18.56
CA GLY A 85 -3.14 -1.27 -18.48
C GLY A 85 -4.50 -1.83 -18.86
N GLU A 86 -4.79 -3.04 -18.37
CA GLU A 86 -6.02 -3.77 -18.68
C GLU A 86 -7.24 -3.18 -17.95
N LEU A 87 -8.41 -3.41 -18.53
CA LEU A 87 -9.67 -3.03 -17.90
C LEU A 87 -9.89 -3.88 -16.65
N VAL A 88 -10.07 -3.20 -15.51
CA VAL A 88 -10.40 -3.83 -14.23
C VAL A 88 -11.92 -3.81 -14.06
N PRO A 89 -12.58 -4.99 -13.94
CA PRO A 89 -14.00 -5.08 -13.64
C PRO A 89 -14.45 -4.27 -12.42
N LEU A 90 -15.64 -3.67 -12.51
CA LEU A 90 -16.19 -2.76 -11.51
C LEU A 90 -16.30 -3.42 -10.11
N GLU A 91 -16.64 -4.70 -10.07
CA GLU A 91 -16.74 -5.48 -8.85
C GLU A 91 -15.39 -5.58 -8.11
N MET A 92 -14.29 -5.71 -8.85
CA MET A 92 -12.94 -5.76 -8.26
C MET A 92 -12.51 -4.39 -7.74
N ILE A 93 -12.87 -3.31 -8.45
CA ILE A 93 -12.64 -1.94 -7.99
C ILE A 93 -13.41 -1.70 -6.69
N ARG A 94 -14.69 -2.08 -6.63
CA ARG A 94 -15.54 -1.95 -5.44
C ARG A 94 -15.03 -2.75 -4.24
N GLU A 95 -14.49 -3.95 -4.47
CA GLU A 95 -13.85 -4.76 -3.42
C GLU A 95 -12.58 -4.08 -2.91
N SER A 96 -11.71 -3.61 -3.81
CA SER A 96 -10.48 -2.92 -3.46
C SER A 96 -10.74 -1.65 -2.63
N ALA A 97 -11.75 -0.86 -3.02
CA ALA A 97 -12.15 0.33 -2.30
C ALA A 97 -12.65 0.01 -0.87
N ARG A 98 -13.44 -1.06 -0.70
CA ARG A 98 -13.90 -1.51 0.62
C ARG A 98 -12.74 -1.91 1.53
N GLN A 99 -11.76 -2.64 0.99
CA GLN A 99 -10.57 -3.06 1.74
C GLN A 99 -9.61 -1.92 2.09
N SER A 100 -9.62 -0.82 1.31
CA SER A 100 -8.75 0.34 1.55
C SER A 100 -9.07 1.13 2.83
N ARG A 101 -10.27 0.95 3.39
CA ARG A 101 -10.72 1.64 4.62
C ARG A 101 -10.12 1.08 5.92
N LEU A 102 -9.52 -0.12 5.83
CA LEU A 102 -8.92 -0.85 6.95
C LEU A 102 -7.55 -0.24 7.31
#